data_AF-A0A7J9VW03-F1
#
_entry.id   AF-A0A7J9VW03-F1
#
_cell.length_a   1.000
_cell.length_b   1.000
_cell.length_c   1.000
_cell.angle_alpha   90.00
_cell.angle_beta   90.00
_cell.angle_gamma   90.00
#
_symmetry.space_group_name_H-M   'P 1'
#
loop_
_entity.id
_entity.type
_entity.pdbx_description
1 polymer ?
#
loop_
_entity_poly.entity_id
_entity_poly.type
_entity_poly.pdbx_seq_one_letter_code
_entity_poly.pdbx_strand_id
1 'polypeptide(L)' 'MRKTSVYLDDADARRLAHLAEEEGVSQASLLRRAIRTYVPEPRGARSFALDGAGEGPGGSVADVDDSRLFEGFGE' A
#
# COMPACT_ATOMS: atom_id res chain seq x y z
N MET A 1 -23.60 -6.40 -15.90
CA MET A 1 -23.05 -5.20 -15.23
C MET A 1 -24.10 -4.69 -14.25
N ARG A 2 -23.69 -4.23 -13.05
CA ARG A 2 -24.60 -3.57 -12.08
C ARG A 2 -24.52 -2.05 -12.28
N LYS A 3 -25.66 -1.37 -12.25
CA LYS A 3 -25.71 0.10 -12.28
C LYS A 3 -25.39 0.65 -10.89
N THR A 4 -24.43 1.57 -10.83
CA THR A 4 -24.03 2.29 -9.61
C THR A 4 -24.01 3.77 -9.95
N SER A 5 -24.66 4.59 -9.12
CA SER A 5 -24.58 6.05 -9.21
C SER A 5 -23.52 6.54 -8.22
N VAL A 6 -22.68 7.47 -8.66
CA VAL A 6 -21.70 8.16 -7.81
C VAL A 6 -21.97 9.66 -7.90
N TYR A 7 -21.80 10.36 -6.79
CA TYR A 7 -21.91 11.82 -6.75
C TYR A 7 -20.51 12.40 -6.96
N LEU A 8 -20.42 13.35 -7.89
CA LEU A 8 -19.23 14.16 -8.14
C LEU A 8 -19.64 15.61 -7.92
N ASP A 9 -18.72 16.42 -7.42
CA ASP A 9 -18.90 17.86 -7.51
C ASP A 9 -18.69 18.35 -8.95
N ASP A 10 -19.03 19.62 -9.20
CA ASP A 10 -18.93 20.18 -10.55
C ASP A 10 -17.48 20.26 -11.06
N ALA A 11 -16.50 20.37 -10.16
CA ALA A 11 -15.09 20.43 -10.55
C ALA A 11 -14.59 19.07 -11.03
N ASP A 12 -14.91 18.01 -10.28
CA ASP A 12 -14.59 16.63 -10.63
C ASP A 12 -15.33 16.19 -11.89
N ALA A 13 -16.60 16.57 -12.04
CA ALA A 13 -17.38 16.27 -13.26
C ALA A 13 -16.76 16.92 -14.51
N ARG A 14 -16.35 18.20 -14.42
CA ARG A 14 -15.64 18.89 -15.51
C ARG A 14 -14.30 18.24 -15.81
N ARG A 15 -13.53 17.89 -14.77
CA ARG A 15 -12.24 17.21 -14.94
C ARG A 15 -12.40 15.86 -15.62
N LEU A 16 -13.38 15.06 -15.23
CA LEU A 16 -13.70 13.77 -15.85
C LEU A 16 -14.07 13.94 -17.33
N ALA A 17 -14.88 14.94 -17.66
CA ALA A 17 -15.27 15.23 -19.04
C ALA A 17 -14.05 15.60 -19.89
N HIS A 18 -13.21 16.50 -19.39
CA HIS A 18 -12.02 16.96 -20.08
C HIS A 18 -11.02 15.82 -20.35
N LEU A 19 -10.70 15.00 -19.33
CA LEU A 19 -9.80 13.85 -19.49
C LEU A 19 -10.35 12.81 -20.47
N ALA A 20 -11.66 12.61 -20.47
CA ALA A 20 -12.30 11.68 -21.39
C ALA A 20 -12.22 12.17 -22.85
N GLU A 21 -12.38 13.48 -23.09
CA GLU A 21 -12.16 14.11 -24.40
C GLU A 21 -10.71 14.01 -24.86
N GLU A 22 -9.75 14.36 -24.00
CA GLU A 22 -8.32 14.28 -24.30
C GLU A 22 -7.88 12.86 -24.70
N GLU A 23 -8.44 11.83 -24.05
CA GLU A 23 -8.14 10.44 -24.35
C GLU A 23 -9.01 9.82 -25.45
N GLY A 24 -10.03 10.53 -25.94
CA GLY A 24 -10.95 10.02 -26.95
C GLY A 24 -11.78 8.82 -26.47
N VAL A 25 -12.06 8.72 -25.17
CA VAL A 25 -12.85 7.62 -24.56
C VAL A 25 -14.10 8.16 -23.86
N SER A 26 -15.07 7.30 -23.59
CA SER A 26 -16.23 7.71 -22.77
C SER A 26 -15.83 7.90 -21.30
N GLN A 27 -16.43 8.89 -20.64
CA GLN A 27 -16.26 9.13 -19.19
C GLN A 27 -16.46 7.86 -18.37
N ALA A 28 -17.44 7.03 -18.72
CA ALA A 28 -17.70 5.76 -18.03
C ALA A 28 -16.55 4.74 -18.20
N SER A 29 -15.86 4.74 -19.35
CA SER A 29 -14.70 3.87 -19.57
C SER A 29 -13.49 4.35 -18.77
N LEU A 30 -13.28 5.67 -18.73
CA LEU A 30 -12.23 6.28 -17.92
C LEU A 30 -12.47 6.02 -16.42
N LEU A 31 -13.68 6.21 -15.92
CA LEU A 31 -14.06 5.94 -14.53
C LEU A 31 -13.84 4.46 -14.16
N ARG A 32 -14.24 3.52 -15.03
CA ARG A 32 -13.98 2.08 -14.81
C ARG A 32 -12.50 1.75 -14.77
N ARG A 33 -11.68 2.39 -15.62
CA ARG A 33 -10.22 2.19 -15.62
C ARG A 33 -9.62 2.75 -14.34
N ALA A 34 -9.99 3.97 -13.95
CA ALA A 34 -9.53 4.61 -12.71
C ALA A 34 -9.83 3.73 -11.47
N ILE A 35 -11.05 3.18 -11.36
CA ILE A 35 -11.42 2.29 -10.25
C ILE A 35 -10.58 1.00 -10.26
N ARG A 36 -10.26 0.44 -11.44
CA ARG A 36 -9.43 -0.78 -11.53
C ARG A 36 -7.97 -0.57 -11.14
N THR A 37 -7.44 0.63 -11.38
CA THR A 37 -6.04 0.97 -11.08
C THR A 37 -5.88 1.65 -9.73
N TYR A 38 -6.97 2.04 -9.07
CA TYR A 38 -6.92 2.71 -7.78
C TYR A 38 -6.31 1.79 -6.73
N VAL A 39 -5.18 2.22 -6.17
CA VAL A 39 -4.55 1.61 -5.00
C VAL A 39 -4.75 2.60 -3.86
N PRO A 40 -5.42 2.22 -2.75
CA PRO A 40 -5.58 3.10 -1.61
C PRO A 40 -4.21 3.45 -1.03
N GLU A 41 -4.06 4.68 -0.55
CA GLU A 41 -2.85 5.05 0.18
C GLU A 41 -2.64 4.09 1.36
N PRO A 42 -1.41 3.60 1.60
CA PRO A 42 -1.14 2.78 2.76
C PRO A 42 -1.52 3.59 4.00
N ARG A 43 -2.45 3.06 4.80
CA ARG A 43 -2.91 3.70 6.03
C ARG A 43 -1.76 3.70 7.04
N GLY A 44 -0.90 4.72 6.97
CA GLY A 44 0.32 4.83 7.76
C GLY A 44 1.21 3.62 7.58
N ALA A 45 2.10 3.63 6.58
CA ALA A 45 3.25 2.74 6.63
C ALA A 45 3.91 2.95 8.00
N ARG A 46 3.87 1.94 8.88
CA ARG A 46 4.65 1.96 10.11
C ARG A 46 6.09 1.95 9.66
N SER A 47 6.70 3.12 9.58
CA SER A 47 8.13 3.27 9.35
C SER A 47 8.81 2.73 10.59
N PHE A 48 9.20 1.46 10.56
CA PHE A 48 10.09 0.91 11.56
C PHE A 48 11.51 1.32 11.13
N ALA A 49 12.17 2.13 11.94
CA ALA A 49 13.62 2.19 11.89
C ALA A 49 14.12 0.83 12.40
N LEU A 50 14.52 -0.04 11.49
CA LEU A 50 15.15 -1.29 11.83
C LEU A 50 16.62 -0.99 12.16
N ASP A 51 17.02 -1.23 13.40
CA ASP A 51 18.42 -1.18 13.82
C ASP A 51 18.94 -2.62 13.91
N GLY A 52 20.06 -2.91 13.25
CA GLY A 52 20.71 -4.24 13.25
C GLY A 52 19.92 -5.39 12.62
N ALA A 53 18.82 -5.13 11.87
CA ALA A 53 18.04 -6.20 11.27
C ALA A 53 18.80 -6.89 10.12
N GLY A 54 19.19 -8.15 10.36
CA GLY A 54 20.01 -8.92 9.41
C GLY A 54 21.51 -8.62 9.51
N GLU A 55 21.93 -7.82 10.49
CA GLU A 55 23.34 -7.59 10.80
C GLU A 55 23.81 -8.58 11.87
N GLY A 56 24.91 -9.28 11.60
CA GLY A 56 25.47 -10.26 12.51
C GLY A 56 26.23 -11.36 11.76
N PRO A 57 26.79 -12.35 12.48
CA PRO A 57 27.58 -13.42 11.90
C PRO A 57 26.79 -14.37 10.97
N GLY A 58 25.46 -14.21 10.86
CA GLY A 58 24.60 -14.97 9.96
C GLY A 58 24.34 -16.42 10.38
N GLY A 59 24.74 -16.81 11.61
CA GLY A 59 24.48 -18.13 12.16
C GLY A 59 23.03 -18.34 12.62
N SER A 60 22.61 -19.60 12.72
CA SER A 60 21.29 -19.94 13.28
C SER A 60 21.30 -19.75 14.79
N VAL A 61 20.27 -19.11 15.33
CA VAL A 61 20.07 -19.03 16.79
C VAL A 61 19.90 -20.42 17.42
N ALA A 62 19.41 -21.40 16.64
CA ALA A 62 19.23 -22.77 17.10
C ALA A 62 20.56 -23.51 17.35
N ASP A 63 21.68 -22.99 16.86
CA ASP A 63 23.02 -23.57 17.05
C ASP A 63 23.74 -22.97 18.29
N VAL A 64 23.12 -22.00 18.96
CA VAL A 64 23.66 -21.38 20.18
C VAL A 64 23.20 -22.18 21.39
N ASP A 65 24.12 -22.47 22.31
CA ASP A 65 23.79 -23.17 23.55
C ASP A 65 22.79 -22.39 24.42
N ASP A 66 21.77 -23.08 24.92
CA ASP A 66 20.67 -22.51 25.72
C ASP A 66 21.18 -21.70 26.92
N SER A 67 22.25 -22.15 27.59
CA SER A 67 22.80 -21.43 28.75
C SER A 67 23.33 -20.04 28.39
N ARG A 68 23.79 -19.86 27.15
CA ARG A 68 24.20 -18.56 26.63
C ARG A 68 23.06 -17.74 26.08
N LEU A 69 22.04 -18.38 25.50
CA LEU A 69 20.86 -17.67 24.99
C LEU A 69 20.06 -16.99 26.11
N PHE A 70 20.03 -17.59 27.30
CA PHE A 70 19.30 -17.07 28.45
C PHE A 70 20.14 -16.21 29.40
N GLU A 71 21.40 -15.92 29.06
CA GLU A 71 22.25 -15.03 29.86
C GLU A 71 21.63 -13.63 29.92
N GLY A 72 21.34 -13.13 31.13
CA GLY A 72 20.71 -11.83 31.36
C GLY A 72 19.19 -11.78 31.14
N PHE A 73 18.52 -12.90 30.88
CA PHE A 73 17.06 -12.93 30.74
C PHE A 73 16.36 -12.93 32.11
N GLY A 74 15.69 -11.83 32.45
CA GLY A 74 14.87 -11.71 33.67
C GLY A 74 15.53 -10.99 34.87
N GLU A 75 16.67 -10.34 34.66
CA GLU A 75 17.21 -9.33 35.59
C GLU A 75 16.56 -7.94 35.43
#